data_AF-A0A367YG30-F1
#
_entry.id   AF-A0A367YG30-F1
#
_cell.length_a   1.000
_cell.length_b   1.000
_cell.length_c   1.000
_cell.angle_alpha   90.00
_cell.angle_beta   90.00
_cell.angle_gamma   90.00
#
_symmetry.space_group_name_H-M   'P 1'
#
loop_
_entity.id
_entity.type
_entity.pdbx_description
1 polymer ?
#
loop_
_entity_poly.entity_id
_entity_poly.type
_entity_poly.pdbx_seq_one_letter_code
_entity_poly.pdbx_strand_id
1 'polypeptide(L)'
;MPVPAVIKSLFDSVPLKTYNDDTPVIEGAGIRYFEGNSKAQLTLGVFNLFECQGRAIPTDPISLGTALILGFKNGLKLPSKDAGTASGPGIMKMSLYGSPNKVLPILIETSESRTIRTLDEINHSIAANNFKDEETKLINDLIDTVFYDTWIMCVLTENPPVTQMFGLERSIVSQAEWQDFMSEVPSWNHFARRHPNLSGQHLANFYDQQLTQFERDLDLIIANLEENPNDVIRFKLAGYLIIIDHFLQSTKLGAIVSQKPFVKSCYELLN
;
A
#
# COMPACT_ATOMS: atom_id res chain seq x y z
N MET A 1 -34.53 24.91 31.53
CA MET A 1 -34.01 26.29 31.37
C MET A 1 -32.52 26.20 31.12
N PRO A 2 -32.00 26.70 30.00
CA PRO A 2 -30.55 26.72 29.74
C PRO A 2 -29.87 27.70 30.70
N VAL A 3 -28.75 27.28 31.29
CA VAL A 3 -27.94 28.12 32.20
C VAL A 3 -27.32 29.27 31.39
N PRO A 4 -27.40 30.53 31.86
CA PRO A 4 -26.76 31.66 31.20
C PRO A 4 -25.26 31.46 31.05
N ALA A 5 -24.72 31.76 29.86
CA ALA A 5 -23.33 31.49 29.49
C ALA A 5 -22.29 32.07 30.46
N VAL A 6 -22.60 33.20 31.10
CA VAL A 6 -21.73 33.87 32.08
C VAL A 6 -21.59 33.07 33.39
N ILE A 7 -22.66 32.40 33.81
CA ILE A 7 -22.64 31.53 34.99
C ILE A 7 -21.86 30.26 34.65
N LYS A 8 -22.08 29.71 33.45
CA LYS A 8 -21.32 28.55 32.96
C LYS A 8 -19.82 28.85 32.85
N SER A 9 -19.44 30.03 32.35
CA SER A 9 -18.03 30.42 32.26
C SER A 9 -17.33 30.55 33.62
N LEU A 10 -18.07 30.91 34.68
CA LEU A 10 -17.50 30.96 36.04
C LEU A 10 -17.09 29.56 36.52
N PHE A 11 -17.94 28.55 36.26
CA PHE A 11 -17.67 27.16 36.63
C PHE A 11 -16.64 26.48 35.71
N ASP A 12 -16.62 26.85 34.42
CA ASP A 12 -15.66 26.31 33.44
C ASP A 12 -14.26 26.97 33.54
N SER A 13 -14.13 28.09 34.24
CA SER A 13 -12.91 28.93 34.25
C SER A 13 -11.75 28.43 35.11
N VAL A 14 -11.92 27.39 35.94
CA VAL A 14 -10.85 27.00 36.87
C VAL A 14 -10.75 25.49 37.04
N PRO A 15 -10.01 24.78 36.17
CA PRO A 15 -9.45 23.51 36.58
C PRO A 15 -8.61 23.76 37.85
N LEU A 16 -9.02 23.17 38.98
CA LEU A 16 -8.35 23.32 40.28
C LEU A 16 -6.87 22.90 40.23
N LYS A 17 -6.55 21.97 39.33
CA LYS A 17 -5.18 21.58 38.96
C LYS A 17 -5.22 20.97 37.56
N THR A 18 -4.50 21.57 36.63
CA THR A 18 -4.21 20.95 35.34
C THR A 18 -2.91 20.18 35.50
N TYR A 19 -2.96 18.87 35.30
CA TYR A 19 -1.77 18.04 35.29
C TYR A 19 -1.10 18.20 33.93
N ASN A 20 0.24 18.19 33.93
CA ASN A 20 0.95 18.06 32.67
C ASN A 20 0.61 16.69 32.08
N ASP A 21 0.63 16.61 30.76
CA ASP A 21 0.55 15.34 30.06
C ASP A 21 1.87 14.58 30.31
N ASP A 22 1.91 13.85 31.42
CA ASP A 22 3.02 12.97 31.80
C ASP A 22 2.87 11.58 31.15
N THR A 23 1.99 11.44 30.15
CA THR A 23 1.86 10.19 29.41
C THR A 23 3.22 9.91 28.76
N PRO A 24 3.89 8.78 29.07
CA PRO A 24 5.16 8.47 28.45
C PRO A 24 4.95 8.47 26.94
N VAL A 25 5.81 9.19 26.22
CA VAL A 25 5.85 9.13 24.76
C VAL A 25 6.11 7.67 24.42
N ILE A 26 5.07 6.98 23.98
CA ILE A 26 5.22 5.66 23.38
C ILE A 26 5.94 5.95 22.07
N GLU A 27 7.25 5.71 22.04
CA GLU A 27 8.01 5.71 20.80
C GLU A 27 7.21 4.89 19.78
N GLY A 28 6.99 5.47 18.59
CA GLY A 28 6.19 4.84 17.54
C GLY A 28 6.79 3.48 17.15
N ALA A 29 6.36 2.44 17.87
CA ALA A 29 6.93 1.13 17.78
C ALA A 29 6.70 0.60 16.35
N GLY A 30 7.80 0.45 15.60
CA GLY A 30 7.76 -0.17 14.27
C GLY A 30 7.65 0.77 13.08
N ILE A 31 7.86 2.08 13.23
CA ILE A 31 8.05 2.97 12.06
C ILE A 31 9.46 2.76 11.49
N ARG A 32 9.55 2.45 10.19
CA ARG A 32 10.78 2.43 9.40
C ARG A 32 10.89 3.72 8.60
N TYR A 33 11.84 4.58 8.95
CA TYR A 33 11.98 5.89 8.33
C TYR A 33 12.70 5.83 6.99
N PHE A 34 12.20 6.58 6.02
CA PHE A 34 12.90 6.79 4.76
C PHE A 34 14.24 7.50 5.02
N GLU A 35 15.24 7.17 4.22
CA GLU A 35 16.56 7.79 4.30
C GLU A 35 16.62 9.06 3.46
N GLY A 36 17.11 10.14 4.08
CA GLY A 36 17.28 11.44 3.45
C GLY A 36 16.82 12.55 4.37
N ASN A 37 16.98 13.79 3.92
CA ASN A 37 16.59 14.96 4.71
C ASN A 37 15.22 15.47 4.23
N SER A 38 14.17 15.18 4.99
CA SER A 38 12.84 15.73 4.74
C SER A 38 12.21 16.21 6.05
N LYS A 39 11.55 17.37 5.98
CA LYS A 39 10.75 17.92 7.08
C LYS A 39 9.31 17.40 7.07
N ALA A 40 8.92 16.63 6.05
CA ALA A 40 7.57 16.12 5.96
C ALA A 40 7.34 15.06 7.05
N GLN A 41 6.23 15.17 7.76
CA GLN A 41 5.80 14.18 8.75
C GLN A 41 4.70 13.33 8.13
N LEU A 42 5.14 12.34 7.35
CA LEU A 42 4.28 11.44 6.60
C LEU A 42 4.52 10.01 7.07
N THR A 43 3.47 9.24 7.30
CA THR A 43 3.60 7.82 7.61
C THR A 43 2.72 7.00 6.70
N LEU A 44 3.32 6.14 5.89
CA LEU A 44 2.62 5.19 5.05
C LEU A 44 2.27 3.94 5.88
N GLY A 45 0.99 3.74 6.14
CA GLY A 45 0.47 2.53 6.79
C GLY A 45 0.31 1.41 5.78
N VAL A 46 0.98 0.26 6.02
CA VAL A 46 1.02 -0.89 5.11
C VAL A 46 0.73 -2.19 5.85
N PHE A 47 0.36 -3.26 5.14
CA PHE A 47 0.03 -4.54 5.77
C PHE A 47 1.20 -5.18 6.51
N ASN A 48 2.36 -5.29 5.85
CA ASN A 48 3.56 -5.86 6.42
C ASN A 48 4.81 -5.35 5.70
N LEU A 49 5.96 -5.51 6.33
CA LEU A 49 7.27 -5.15 5.78
C LEU A 49 8.16 -6.39 5.67
N PHE A 50 9.00 -6.43 4.64
CA PHE A 50 10.04 -7.44 4.50
C PHE A 50 11.34 -6.80 4.02
N GLU A 51 12.45 -7.46 4.32
CA GLU A 51 13.78 -7.01 3.92
C GLU A 51 14.11 -7.56 2.53
N CYS A 52 14.42 -6.67 1.59
CA CYS A 52 14.86 -6.99 0.24
C CYS A 52 16.04 -6.12 -0.13
N GLN A 53 17.17 -6.74 -0.52
CA GLN A 53 18.40 -6.02 -0.91
C GLN A 53 18.88 -4.96 0.12
N GLY A 54 18.68 -5.23 1.42
CA GLY A 54 19.07 -4.32 2.51
C GLY A 54 18.09 -3.17 2.77
N ARG A 55 16.93 -3.18 2.11
CA ARG A 55 15.85 -2.22 2.26
C ARG A 55 14.61 -2.88 2.87
N ALA A 56 13.95 -2.19 3.78
CA ALA A 56 12.64 -2.58 4.28
C ALA A 56 11.56 -2.08 3.30
N ILE A 57 10.87 -3.02 2.67
CA ILE A 57 9.84 -2.72 1.67
C ILE A 57 8.48 -3.32 2.04
N PRO A 58 7.36 -2.68 1.63
CA PRO A 58 6.04 -3.27 1.76
C PRO A 58 5.93 -4.60 1.02
N THR A 59 4.98 -5.41 1.45
CA THR A 59 4.77 -6.81 1.03
C THR A 59 3.59 -6.97 0.06
N ASP A 60 2.84 -5.89 -0.19
CA ASP A 60 1.80 -5.82 -1.20
C ASP A 60 2.18 -4.83 -2.32
N PRO A 61 1.71 -5.06 -3.56
CA PRO A 61 2.13 -4.29 -4.73
C PRO A 61 1.90 -2.79 -4.62
N ILE A 62 0.74 -2.41 -4.13
CA ILE A 62 0.25 -1.03 -4.14
C ILE A 62 1.00 -0.20 -3.10
N SER A 63 1.20 -0.77 -1.91
CA SER A 63 2.01 -0.14 -0.88
C SER A 63 3.46 0.05 -1.34
N LEU A 64 4.06 -0.94 -2.01
CA LEU A 64 5.43 -0.80 -2.53
C LEU A 64 5.51 0.28 -3.60
N GLY A 65 4.60 0.27 -4.59
CA GLY A 65 4.55 1.31 -5.61
C GLY A 65 4.37 2.70 -5.00
N THR A 66 3.49 2.83 -4.01
CA THR A 66 3.27 4.09 -3.27
C THR A 66 4.52 4.51 -2.50
N ALA A 67 5.20 3.59 -1.82
CA ALA A 67 6.43 3.88 -1.08
C ALA A 67 7.55 4.38 -2.02
N LEU A 68 7.71 3.77 -3.19
CA LEU A 68 8.67 4.19 -4.21
C LEU A 68 8.34 5.59 -4.75
N ILE A 69 7.07 5.87 -5.06
CA ILE A 69 6.62 7.19 -5.52
C ILE A 69 6.86 8.25 -4.43
N LEU A 70 6.56 7.95 -3.17
CA LEU A 70 6.80 8.84 -2.04
C LEU A 70 8.30 9.12 -1.87
N GLY A 71 9.13 8.08 -1.97
CA GLY A 71 10.59 8.21 -1.96
C GLY A 71 11.07 9.16 -3.05
N PHE A 72 10.72 8.86 -4.30
CA PHE A 72 11.11 9.64 -5.47
C PHE A 72 10.68 11.11 -5.37
N LYS A 73 9.40 11.38 -5.06
CA LYS A 73 8.89 12.76 -5.00
C LYS A 73 9.52 13.61 -3.92
N ASN A 74 10.05 12.98 -2.87
CA ASN A 74 10.68 13.69 -1.75
C ASN A 74 12.22 13.61 -1.77
N GLY A 75 12.82 13.01 -2.81
CA GLY A 75 14.27 12.78 -2.86
C GLY A 75 14.77 11.87 -1.74
N LEU A 76 13.93 10.93 -1.29
CA LEU A 76 14.21 10.00 -0.21
C LEU A 76 14.42 8.58 -0.74
N LYS A 77 15.21 7.81 -0.01
CA LYS A 77 15.43 6.38 -0.28
C LYS A 77 14.63 5.53 0.70
N LEU A 78 14.32 4.31 0.28
CA LEU A 78 13.61 3.36 1.13
C LEU A 78 14.38 3.09 2.43
N PRO A 79 13.68 2.81 3.54
CA PRO A 79 14.32 2.55 4.82
C PRO A 79 15.33 1.41 4.72
N SER A 80 16.52 1.55 5.31
CA SER A 80 17.43 0.43 5.52
C SER A 80 17.24 -0.19 6.90
N LYS A 81 17.82 -1.38 7.07
CA LYS A 81 17.86 -2.10 8.35
C LYS A 81 18.52 -1.29 9.48
N ASP A 82 19.50 -0.46 9.12
CA ASP A 82 20.36 0.30 10.05
C ASP A 82 19.95 1.78 10.15
N ALA A 83 18.83 2.16 9.52
CA ALA A 83 18.31 3.51 9.63
C ALA A 83 18.00 3.79 11.11
N GLY A 84 18.79 4.71 11.70
CA GLY A 84 18.66 5.12 13.09
C GLY A 84 17.29 5.74 13.38
N THR A 85 17.10 6.17 14.63
CA THR A 85 15.92 6.91 15.09
C THR A 85 15.84 8.29 14.43
N ALA A 86 15.46 8.30 13.15
CA ALA A 86 15.27 9.51 12.37
C ALA A 86 13.84 10.04 12.57
N SER A 87 13.69 11.35 12.71
CA SER A 87 12.40 12.03 12.57
C SER A 87 12.15 12.33 11.09
N GLY A 88 11.05 11.85 10.51
CA GLY A 88 10.73 12.15 9.11
C GLY A 88 9.67 11.23 8.51
N PRO A 89 9.56 11.18 7.18
CA PRO A 89 8.66 10.27 6.50
C PRO A 89 9.02 8.82 6.80
N GLY A 90 8.02 7.97 7.01
CA GLY A 90 8.24 6.57 7.36
C GLY A 90 7.17 5.63 6.84
N ILE A 91 7.44 4.35 6.97
CA ILE A 91 6.53 3.25 6.67
C ILE A 91 6.24 2.52 7.97
N MET A 92 4.98 2.20 8.24
CA MET A 92 4.55 1.55 9.47
C MET A 92 3.68 0.35 9.14
N LYS A 93 3.99 -0.79 9.76
CA LYS A 93 3.11 -1.96 9.72
C LYS A 93 1.82 -1.66 10.48
N MET A 94 0.68 -1.97 9.90
CA MET A 94 -0.61 -1.89 10.57
C MET A 94 -1.60 -2.96 10.11
N SER A 95 -2.57 -3.23 10.98
CA SER A 95 -3.74 -4.03 10.61
C SER A 95 -4.66 -3.23 9.68
N LEU A 96 -5.38 -3.93 8.79
CA LEU A 96 -6.44 -3.34 7.98
C LEU A 96 -7.51 -2.63 8.82
N TYR A 97 -7.75 -3.07 10.05
CA TYR A 97 -8.67 -2.41 10.98
C TYR A 97 -8.20 -1.03 11.45
N GLY A 98 -6.93 -0.69 11.20
CA GLY A 98 -6.41 0.66 11.38
C GLY A 98 -6.79 1.63 10.25
N SER A 99 -7.34 1.13 9.15
CA SER A 99 -7.81 1.92 8.01
C SER A 99 -9.33 2.19 8.10
N PRO A 100 -9.80 3.42 7.77
CA PRO A 100 -11.22 3.77 7.78
C PRO A 100 -12.11 2.86 6.92
N ASN A 101 -11.55 2.29 5.84
CA ASN A 101 -12.28 1.47 4.88
C ASN A 101 -11.77 0.01 4.84
N LYS A 102 -10.96 -0.41 5.82
CA LYS A 102 -10.36 -1.76 5.87
C LYS A 102 -9.45 -2.11 4.67
N VAL A 103 -8.92 -1.09 3.99
CA VAL A 103 -7.98 -1.25 2.86
C VAL A 103 -6.70 -0.49 3.17
N LEU A 104 -5.56 -1.08 2.84
CA LEU A 104 -4.24 -0.46 2.87
C LEU A 104 -3.67 -0.40 1.44
N PRO A 105 -2.73 0.52 1.15
CA PRO A 105 -2.11 1.50 2.04
C PRO A 105 -3.02 2.67 2.47
N ILE A 106 -2.66 3.31 3.58
CA ILE A 106 -3.14 4.65 3.97
C ILE A 106 -1.97 5.59 4.21
N LEU A 107 -2.18 6.89 4.02
CA LEU A 107 -1.17 7.91 4.27
C LEU A 107 -1.60 8.80 5.43
N ILE A 108 -0.79 8.83 6.48
CA ILE A 108 -1.01 9.62 7.68
C ILE A 108 -0.12 10.85 7.59
N GLU A 109 -0.72 12.04 7.46
CA GLU A 109 0.00 13.31 7.35
C GLU A 109 -0.18 14.10 8.65
N THR A 110 0.92 14.44 9.31
CA THR A 110 0.92 15.18 10.58
C THR A 110 1.56 16.55 10.37
N SER A 111 0.77 17.53 9.93
CA SER A 111 1.23 18.92 9.87
C SER A 111 0.69 19.69 11.09
N GLU A 112 -0.37 20.48 10.91
CA GLU A 112 -1.08 21.17 11.99
C GLU A 112 -2.22 20.32 12.58
N SER A 113 -2.82 19.47 11.74
CA SER A 113 -3.83 18.48 12.13
C SER A 113 -3.50 17.13 11.49
N ARG A 114 -3.69 16.04 12.23
CA ARG A 114 -3.50 14.68 11.71
C ARG A 114 -4.59 14.35 10.70
N THR A 115 -4.20 14.12 9.45
CA THR A 115 -5.10 13.68 8.37
C THR A 115 -4.75 12.27 7.94
N ILE A 116 -5.76 11.50 7.51
CA ILE A 116 -5.60 10.13 7.01
C ILE A 116 -6.18 10.10 5.60
N ARG A 117 -5.34 9.80 4.61
CA ARG A 117 -5.76 9.57 3.22
C ARG A 117 -5.88 8.07 2.98
N THR A 118 -7.03 7.67 2.47
CA THR A 118 -7.34 6.30 2.03
C THR A 118 -6.65 5.96 0.71
N LEU A 119 -6.63 4.68 0.34
CA LEU A 119 -6.10 4.23 -0.95
C LEU A 119 -6.72 4.99 -2.14
N ASP A 120 -8.04 5.20 -2.14
CA ASP A 120 -8.74 5.91 -3.22
C ASP A 120 -8.23 7.36 -3.34
N GLU A 121 -8.02 8.04 -2.21
CA GLU A 121 -7.49 9.41 -2.18
C GLU A 121 -6.01 9.47 -2.58
N ILE A 122 -5.22 8.46 -2.21
CA ILE A 122 -3.82 8.31 -2.65
C ILE A 122 -3.77 8.15 -4.16
N ASN A 123 -4.53 7.20 -4.72
CA ASN A 123 -4.59 6.94 -6.14
C ASN A 123 -5.07 8.16 -6.93
N HIS A 124 -6.13 8.82 -6.45
CA HIS A 124 -6.63 10.05 -7.06
C HIS A 124 -5.57 11.16 -7.05
N SER A 125 -4.88 11.35 -5.92
CA SER A 125 -3.80 12.35 -5.81
C SER A 125 -2.63 12.03 -6.73
N ILE A 126 -2.22 10.76 -6.83
CA ILE A 126 -1.16 10.33 -7.75
C ILE A 126 -1.61 10.59 -9.19
N ALA A 127 -2.84 10.21 -9.56
CA ALA A 127 -3.31 10.38 -10.93
C ALA A 127 -3.39 11.85 -11.34
N ALA A 128 -4.07 12.68 -10.51
CA ALA A 128 -4.30 14.09 -10.80
C ALA A 128 -3.01 14.91 -10.90
N ASN A 129 -1.98 14.55 -10.11
CA ASN A 129 -0.74 15.33 -10.04
C ASN A 129 0.32 14.90 -11.04
N ASN A 130 0.23 13.69 -11.62
CA ASN A 130 1.31 13.13 -12.43
C ASN A 130 0.94 12.82 -13.89
N PHE A 131 -0.35 12.65 -14.21
CA PHE A 131 -0.77 12.24 -15.55
C PHE A 131 -1.64 13.33 -16.18
N LYS A 132 -1.17 13.92 -17.28
CA LYS A 132 -1.88 15.01 -17.98
C LYS A 132 -2.46 14.51 -19.29
N ASP A 133 -1.65 13.80 -20.06
CA ASP A 133 -2.03 13.14 -21.30
C ASP A 133 -2.97 11.95 -21.05
N GLU A 134 -3.78 11.62 -22.05
CA GLU A 134 -4.79 10.56 -21.96
C GLU A 134 -4.17 9.16 -21.98
N GLU A 135 -3.03 9.00 -22.65
CA GLU A 135 -2.33 7.72 -22.78
C GLU A 135 -1.77 7.24 -21.42
N THR A 136 -1.03 8.08 -20.70
CA THR A 136 -0.51 7.74 -19.37
C THR A 136 -1.61 7.56 -18.34
N LYS A 137 -2.73 8.28 -18.47
CA LYS A 137 -3.92 8.06 -17.64
C LYS A 137 -4.51 6.68 -17.89
N LEU A 138 -4.64 6.27 -19.15
CA LEU A 138 -5.14 4.94 -19.50
C LEU A 138 -4.21 3.84 -18.97
N ILE A 139 -2.90 4.01 -19.09
CA ILE A 139 -1.91 3.07 -18.54
C ILE A 139 -2.01 3.01 -17.01
N ASN A 140 -2.13 4.16 -16.35
CA ASN A 140 -2.33 4.22 -14.90
C ASN A 140 -3.59 3.47 -14.47
N ASP A 141 -4.71 3.70 -15.15
CA ASP A 141 -5.99 3.05 -14.85
C ASP A 141 -5.88 1.55 -15.07
N LEU A 142 -5.20 1.10 -16.13
CA LEU A 142 -4.95 -0.31 -16.39
C LEU A 142 -4.18 -0.97 -15.23
N ILE A 143 -3.17 -0.30 -14.68
CA ILE A 143 -2.43 -0.81 -13.52
C ILE A 143 -3.32 -0.80 -12.26
N ASP A 144 -3.99 0.31 -11.98
CA ASP A 144 -4.80 0.47 -10.76
C ASP A 144 -6.03 -0.44 -10.74
N THR A 145 -6.51 -0.91 -11.89
CA THR A 145 -7.66 -1.83 -11.98
C THR A 145 -7.27 -3.23 -12.43
N VAL A 146 -6.70 -3.41 -13.62
CA VAL A 146 -6.52 -4.75 -14.22
C VAL A 146 -5.40 -5.51 -13.51
N PHE A 147 -4.27 -4.87 -13.23
CA PHE A 147 -3.17 -5.52 -12.52
C PHE A 147 -3.57 -5.79 -11.07
N TYR A 148 -4.26 -4.84 -10.44
CA TYR A 148 -4.86 -5.03 -9.12
C TYR A 148 -5.80 -6.23 -9.08
N ASP A 149 -6.78 -6.28 -9.97
CA ASP A 149 -7.78 -7.35 -10.00
C ASP A 149 -7.12 -8.71 -10.27
N THR A 150 -6.13 -8.76 -11.17
CA THR A 150 -5.39 -10.00 -11.45
C THR A 150 -4.61 -10.49 -10.22
N TRP A 151 -3.99 -9.58 -9.47
CA TRP A 151 -3.32 -9.91 -8.21
C TRP A 151 -4.31 -10.41 -7.15
N ILE A 152 -5.46 -9.75 -6.98
CA ILE A 152 -6.50 -10.20 -6.05
C ILE A 152 -7.06 -11.57 -6.45
N MET A 153 -7.30 -11.79 -7.74
CA MET A 153 -7.72 -13.10 -8.25
C MET A 153 -6.71 -14.18 -7.87
N CYS A 154 -5.41 -13.94 -8.12
CA CYS A 154 -4.34 -14.86 -7.70
C CYS A 154 -4.36 -15.15 -6.19
N VAL A 155 -4.55 -14.13 -5.35
CA VAL A 155 -4.65 -14.29 -3.89
C VAL A 155 -5.85 -15.16 -3.50
N LEU A 156 -6.99 -14.98 -4.17
CA LEU A 156 -8.22 -15.71 -3.90
C LEU A 156 -8.25 -17.13 -4.49
N THR A 157 -7.49 -17.43 -5.56
CA THR A 157 -7.57 -18.71 -6.28
C THR A 157 -6.39 -19.65 -6.02
N GLU A 158 -5.17 -19.13 -5.87
CA GLU A 158 -3.95 -19.97 -5.84
C GLU A 158 -3.34 -20.13 -4.43
N ASN A 159 -3.99 -19.57 -3.40
CA ASN A 159 -3.58 -19.66 -1.99
C ASN A 159 -2.06 -19.37 -1.76
N PRO A 160 -1.59 -18.15 -2.11
CA PRO A 160 -0.19 -17.78 -1.92
C PRO A 160 0.23 -17.74 -0.45
N PRO A 161 1.50 -17.43 -0.11
CA PRO A 161 1.93 -17.24 1.28
C PRO A 161 1.37 -15.96 1.93
N VAL A 162 0.04 -15.81 1.95
CA VAL A 162 -0.75 -14.70 2.51
C VAL A 162 -0.34 -14.37 3.94
N THR A 163 -0.01 -15.37 4.77
CA THR A 163 0.45 -15.11 6.14
C THR A 163 1.74 -14.28 6.19
N GLN A 164 2.66 -14.51 5.24
CA GLN A 164 3.89 -13.73 5.15
C GLN A 164 3.62 -12.35 4.52
N MET A 165 2.82 -12.32 3.45
CA MET A 165 2.47 -11.08 2.75
C MET A 165 1.70 -10.11 3.64
N PHE A 166 0.77 -10.56 4.47
CA PHE A 166 -0.06 -9.66 5.28
C PHE A 166 0.35 -9.65 6.75
N GLY A 167 1.50 -10.28 7.08
CA GLY A 167 2.06 -10.26 8.42
C GLY A 167 1.17 -10.90 9.48
N LEU A 168 0.35 -11.86 9.06
CA LEU A 168 -0.52 -12.69 9.89
C LEU A 168 0.36 -13.82 10.47
N GLU A 169 0.83 -13.68 11.70
CA GLU A 169 1.70 -14.67 12.33
C GLU A 169 0.99 -16.02 12.50
N ARG A 170 1.48 -17.08 11.84
CA ARG A 170 0.89 -18.43 11.86
C ARG A 170 0.75 -19.04 13.25
N SER A 171 1.54 -18.60 14.22
CA SER A 171 1.47 -19.07 15.62
C SER A 171 0.37 -18.40 16.43
N ILE A 172 -0.23 -17.32 15.93
CA ILE A 172 -1.18 -16.47 16.66
C ILE A 172 -2.54 -16.41 15.94
N VAL A 173 -2.54 -16.46 14.61
CA VAL A 173 -3.75 -16.31 13.80
C VAL A 173 -4.61 -17.55 13.92
N SER A 174 -5.75 -17.39 14.58
CA SER A 174 -6.81 -18.39 14.60
C SER A 174 -7.39 -18.59 13.21
N GLN A 175 -7.96 -19.77 12.96
CA GLN A 175 -8.69 -20.06 11.72
C GLN A 175 -9.82 -19.03 11.46
N ALA A 176 -10.41 -18.47 12.53
CA ALA A 176 -11.43 -17.44 12.45
C ALA A 176 -10.86 -16.11 11.93
N GLU A 177 -9.75 -15.62 12.48
CA GLU A 177 -9.10 -14.40 12.00
C GLU A 177 -8.64 -14.50 10.55
N TRP A 178 -8.20 -15.68 10.13
CA TRP A 178 -7.90 -15.95 8.73
C TRP A 178 -9.14 -15.85 7.84
N GLN A 179 -10.26 -16.45 8.26
CA GLN A 179 -11.52 -16.38 7.52
C GLN A 179 -12.05 -14.95 7.45
N ASP A 180 -12.01 -14.22 8.56
CA ASP A 180 -12.39 -12.81 8.62
C ASP A 180 -11.54 -11.98 7.67
N PHE A 181 -10.21 -12.15 7.70
CA PHE A 181 -9.31 -11.48 6.76
C PHE A 181 -9.65 -11.78 5.30
N MET A 182 -9.78 -13.06 4.94
CA MET A 182 -10.09 -13.46 3.57
C MET A 182 -11.48 -13.01 3.10
N SER A 183 -12.42 -12.79 4.03
CA SER A 183 -13.73 -12.22 3.72
C SER A 183 -13.68 -10.74 3.33
N GLU A 184 -12.66 -10.01 3.79
CA GLU A 184 -12.46 -8.59 3.47
C GLU A 184 -11.74 -8.40 2.12
N VAL A 185 -10.88 -9.33 1.69
CA VAL A 185 -10.07 -9.22 0.46
C VAL A 185 -10.91 -8.85 -0.79
N PRO A 186 -12.07 -9.46 -1.07
CA PRO A 186 -12.89 -9.09 -2.23
C PRO A 186 -13.45 -7.67 -2.17
N SER A 187 -13.51 -7.04 -1.00
CA SER A 187 -13.99 -5.65 -0.87
C SER A 187 -12.94 -4.62 -1.28
N TRP A 188 -11.67 -5.02 -1.33
CA TRP A 188 -10.56 -4.10 -1.55
C TRP A 188 -10.57 -3.51 -2.95
N ASN A 189 -10.26 -2.21 -3.02
CA ASN A 189 -10.27 -1.41 -4.25
C ASN A 189 -11.55 -1.64 -5.10
N HIS A 190 -12.70 -1.89 -4.49
CA HIS A 190 -13.96 -2.16 -5.20
C HIS A 190 -13.97 -3.41 -6.11
N PHE A 191 -13.10 -4.40 -5.86
CA PHE A 191 -13.02 -5.64 -6.66
C PHE A 191 -14.37 -6.34 -6.81
N ALA A 192 -15.08 -6.60 -5.70
CA ALA A 192 -16.40 -7.24 -5.73
C ALA A 192 -17.48 -6.38 -6.41
N ARG A 193 -17.27 -5.06 -6.55
CA ARG A 193 -18.20 -4.20 -7.32
C ARG A 193 -17.94 -4.32 -8.82
N ARG A 194 -16.68 -4.45 -9.25
CA ARG A 194 -16.32 -4.72 -10.66
C ARG A 194 -16.69 -6.15 -11.07
N HIS A 195 -16.59 -7.10 -10.14
CA HIS A 195 -16.76 -8.53 -10.38
C HIS A 195 -17.82 -9.18 -9.48
N PRO A 196 -19.08 -8.70 -9.48
CA PRO A 196 -20.09 -9.11 -8.48
C PRO A 196 -20.48 -10.59 -8.53
N ASN A 197 -20.24 -11.25 -9.67
CA ASN A 197 -20.61 -12.65 -9.88
C ASN A 197 -19.40 -13.60 -9.87
N LEU A 198 -18.18 -13.10 -9.62
CA LEU A 198 -16.99 -13.95 -9.60
C LEU A 198 -16.77 -14.55 -8.22
N SER A 199 -17.04 -15.85 -8.10
CA SER A 199 -16.73 -16.64 -6.91
C SER A 199 -16.45 -18.10 -7.28
N GLY A 200 -15.71 -18.81 -6.40
CA GLY A 200 -15.42 -20.24 -6.56
C GLY A 200 -14.82 -20.58 -7.93
N GLN A 201 -15.40 -21.55 -8.63
CA GLN A 201 -14.90 -21.99 -9.93
C GLN A 201 -14.99 -20.91 -11.01
N HIS A 202 -15.98 -20.03 -10.97
CA HIS A 202 -16.11 -18.95 -11.95
C HIS A 202 -14.95 -17.95 -11.83
N LEU A 203 -14.52 -17.67 -10.60
CA LEU A 203 -13.35 -16.84 -10.34
C LEU A 203 -12.07 -17.50 -10.90
N ALA A 204 -11.87 -18.80 -10.66
CA ALA A 204 -10.72 -19.53 -11.18
C ALA A 204 -10.66 -19.55 -12.72
N ASN A 205 -11.81 -19.79 -13.38
CA ASN A 205 -11.89 -19.79 -14.84
C ASN A 205 -11.64 -18.40 -15.44
N PHE A 206 -12.18 -17.36 -14.80
CA PHE A 206 -11.96 -15.98 -15.25
C PHE A 206 -10.51 -15.55 -15.05
N TYR A 207 -9.92 -15.91 -13.91
CA TYR A 207 -8.51 -15.68 -13.63
C TYR A 207 -7.59 -16.26 -14.71
N ASP A 208 -7.84 -17.50 -15.16
CA ASP A 208 -7.06 -18.12 -16.24
C ASP A 208 -7.12 -17.33 -17.56
N GLN A 209 -8.27 -16.72 -17.88
CA GLN A 209 -8.41 -15.84 -19.04
C GLN A 209 -7.69 -14.50 -18.82
N GLN A 210 -7.82 -13.97 -17.60
CA GLN A 210 -7.23 -12.70 -17.20
C GLN A 210 -5.69 -12.73 -17.24
N LEU A 211 -5.07 -13.88 -16.99
CA LEU A 211 -3.62 -14.06 -17.08
C LEU A 211 -3.06 -13.80 -18.49
N THR A 212 -3.74 -14.28 -19.54
CA THR A 212 -3.32 -14.03 -20.92
C THR A 212 -3.42 -12.55 -21.27
N GLN A 213 -4.48 -11.89 -20.81
CA GLN A 213 -4.65 -10.44 -20.98
C GLN A 213 -3.56 -9.67 -20.23
N PHE A 214 -3.32 -10.04 -18.97
CA PHE A 214 -2.30 -9.43 -18.12
C PHE A 214 -0.91 -9.52 -18.75
N GLU A 215 -0.52 -10.69 -19.28
CA GLU A 215 0.78 -10.85 -19.93
C GLU A 215 0.96 -9.91 -21.12
N ARG A 216 -0.07 -9.83 -21.98
CA ARG A 216 -0.04 -8.93 -23.13
C ARG A 216 0.04 -7.47 -22.72
N ASP A 217 -0.77 -7.07 -21.74
CA ASP A 217 -0.79 -5.69 -21.25
C ASP A 217 0.53 -5.31 -20.56
N LEU A 218 1.15 -6.25 -19.84
CA LEU A 218 2.47 -6.09 -19.26
C LEU A 218 3.54 -5.83 -20.33
N ASP A 219 3.56 -6.63 -21.40
CA ASP A 219 4.52 -6.45 -22.49
C ASP A 219 4.33 -5.10 -23.19
N LEU A 220 3.07 -4.68 -23.39
CA LEU A 220 2.76 -3.36 -23.97
C LEU A 220 3.19 -2.20 -23.08
N ILE A 221 2.95 -2.28 -21.77
CA ILE A 221 3.37 -1.23 -20.83
C ILE A 221 4.90 -1.17 -20.77
N ILE A 222 5.60 -2.31 -20.75
CA ILE A 222 7.07 -2.34 -20.74
C ILE A 222 7.62 -1.67 -22.01
N ALA A 223 7.11 -2.04 -23.18
CA ALA A 223 7.53 -1.41 -24.43
C ALA A 223 7.24 0.11 -24.44
N ASN A 224 6.08 0.53 -23.93
CA ASN A 224 5.75 1.95 -23.82
C ASN A 224 6.69 2.70 -22.88
N LEU A 225 7.10 2.10 -21.74
CA LEU A 225 8.04 2.72 -20.80
C LEU A 225 9.46 2.82 -21.36
N GLU A 226 9.85 1.94 -22.27
CA GLU A 226 11.13 2.02 -22.98
C GLU A 226 11.16 3.17 -23.98
N GLU A 227 10.04 3.44 -24.67
CA GLU A 227 9.91 4.54 -25.63
C GLU A 227 9.59 5.88 -24.95
N ASN A 228 8.73 5.88 -23.94
CA ASN A 228 8.21 7.04 -23.23
C ASN A 228 8.39 6.86 -21.71
N PRO A 229 9.58 7.14 -21.17
CA PRO A 229 9.86 6.93 -19.76
C PRO A 229 8.94 7.75 -18.83
N ASN A 230 8.26 7.07 -17.92
CA ASN A 230 7.46 7.68 -16.87
C ASN A 230 7.77 7.01 -15.52
N ASP A 231 8.45 7.74 -14.63
CA ASP A 231 8.92 7.19 -13.36
C ASP A 231 7.76 6.74 -12.47
N VAL A 232 6.64 7.46 -12.45
CA VAL A 232 5.49 7.13 -11.59
C VAL A 232 4.83 5.83 -12.03
N ILE A 233 4.60 5.65 -13.34
CA ILE A 233 4.10 4.38 -13.89
C ILE A 233 5.12 3.26 -13.63
N ARG A 234 6.41 3.54 -13.84
CA ARG A 234 7.49 2.57 -13.58
C ARG A 234 7.51 2.11 -12.14
N PHE A 235 7.33 3.01 -11.16
CA PHE A 235 7.26 2.65 -9.74
C PHE A 235 6.01 1.85 -9.38
N LYS A 236 4.84 2.21 -9.94
CA LYS A 236 3.62 1.40 -9.76
C LYS A 236 3.82 -0.01 -10.29
N LEU A 237 4.33 -0.13 -11.52
CA LEU A 237 4.61 -1.41 -12.16
C LEU A 237 5.65 -2.22 -11.37
N ALA A 238 6.74 -1.59 -10.94
CA ALA A 238 7.78 -2.24 -10.13
C ALA A 238 7.22 -2.81 -8.82
N GLY A 239 6.27 -2.11 -8.18
CA GLY A 239 5.54 -2.62 -7.02
C GLY A 239 4.89 -3.98 -7.28
N TYR A 240 4.16 -4.11 -8.40
CA TYR A 240 3.59 -5.39 -8.81
C TYR A 240 4.66 -6.43 -9.13
N LEU A 241 5.62 -6.09 -9.98
CA LEU A 241 6.58 -7.07 -10.48
C LEU A 241 7.48 -7.62 -9.36
N ILE A 242 7.97 -6.78 -8.45
CA ILE A 242 8.80 -7.22 -7.33
C ILE A 242 8.00 -8.12 -6.38
N ILE A 243 6.77 -7.74 -6.04
CA ILE A 243 5.97 -8.50 -5.07
C ILE A 243 5.49 -9.82 -5.66
N ILE A 244 5.05 -9.83 -6.92
CA ILE A 244 4.67 -11.05 -7.62
C ILE A 244 5.90 -11.96 -7.76
N ASP A 245 7.02 -11.41 -8.22
CA ASP A 245 8.26 -12.18 -8.37
C ASP A 245 8.82 -12.66 -7.03
N HIS A 246 8.56 -12.01 -5.90
CA HIS A 246 9.10 -12.48 -4.61
C HIS A 246 8.17 -13.47 -3.92
N PHE A 247 6.88 -13.14 -3.79
CA PHE A 247 5.93 -13.91 -2.98
C PHE A 247 5.09 -14.89 -3.77
N LEU A 248 4.93 -14.67 -5.08
CA LEU A 248 3.99 -15.41 -5.91
C LEU A 248 4.66 -16.29 -6.96
N GLN A 249 5.98 -16.54 -6.89
CA GLN A 249 6.72 -17.36 -7.88
C GLN A 249 6.08 -18.73 -8.15
N SER A 250 5.45 -19.34 -7.14
CA SER A 250 4.81 -20.64 -7.26
C SER A 250 3.45 -20.62 -7.95
N THR A 251 2.93 -19.43 -8.28
CA THR A 251 1.61 -19.23 -8.90
C THR A 251 1.73 -19.07 -10.41
N LYS A 252 0.62 -19.19 -11.14
CA LYS A 252 0.60 -18.91 -12.59
C LYS A 252 0.99 -17.47 -12.91
N LEU A 253 0.52 -16.51 -12.12
CA LEU A 253 0.87 -15.09 -12.25
C LEU A 253 2.38 -14.86 -12.03
N GLY A 254 2.96 -15.50 -11.01
CA GLY A 254 4.40 -15.47 -10.75
C GLY A 254 5.22 -16.04 -11.91
N ALA A 255 4.78 -17.16 -12.47
CA ALA A 255 5.45 -17.77 -13.62
C ALA A 255 5.53 -16.84 -14.84
N ILE A 256 4.49 -16.01 -15.07
CA ILE A 256 4.50 -15.00 -16.14
C ILE A 256 5.49 -13.89 -15.82
N VAL A 257 5.41 -13.32 -14.61
CA VAL A 257 6.24 -12.17 -14.22
C VAL A 257 7.71 -12.53 -14.16
N SER A 258 8.08 -13.64 -13.52
CA SER A 258 9.49 -14.04 -13.33
C SER A 258 10.24 -14.33 -14.65
N GLN A 259 9.52 -14.52 -15.76
CA GLN A 259 10.13 -14.68 -17.08
C GLN A 259 10.51 -13.35 -17.74
N LYS A 260 9.96 -12.22 -17.29
CA LYS A 260 10.19 -10.91 -17.91
C LYS A 260 11.55 -10.34 -17.48
N PRO A 261 12.47 -10.03 -18.40
CA PRO A 261 13.77 -9.44 -18.07
C PRO A 261 13.68 -8.12 -17.31
N PHE A 262 12.61 -7.36 -17.56
CA PHE A 262 12.28 -6.08 -16.92
C PHE A 262 12.14 -6.19 -15.39
N VAL A 263 11.87 -7.38 -14.83
CA VAL A 263 11.82 -7.57 -13.37
C VAL A 263 13.15 -7.20 -12.73
N LYS A 264 14.29 -7.52 -13.37
CA LYS A 264 15.62 -7.21 -12.83
C LYS A 264 15.84 -5.71 -12.69
N SER A 265 15.42 -4.93 -13.69
CA SER A 265 15.53 -3.46 -13.65
C SER A 265 14.54 -2.82 -12.66
N CYS A 266 13.48 -3.53 -12.25
CA CYS A 266 12.61 -3.09 -11.18
C CYS A 266 13.30 -3.19 -9.81
N TYR A 267 14.03 -4.27 -9.53
CA TYR A 267 14.78 -4.41 -8.28
C TYR A 267 15.86 -3.33 -8.10
N GLU A 268 16.43 -2.80 -9.20
CA GLU A 268 17.39 -1.69 -9.14
C GLU A 268 16.78 -0.41 -8.55
N LEU A 269 15.45 -0.23 -8.64
CA LEU A 269 14.72 0.92 -8.10
C LEU A 269 14.64 0.93 -6.57
N LEU A 270 15.07 -0.14 -5.90
CA LEU A 270 15.10 -0.20 -4.44
C LEU A 270 16.26 0.62 -3.83
N ASN A 271 17.26 1.03 -4.62
CA ASN A 271 18.55 1.55 -4.13
C ASN A 271 18.69 3.08 -4.05
#